data_AF-A0A7J3U594-F1
#
_entry.id   AF-A0A7J3U594-F1
#
_cell.length_a   1.000
_cell.length_b   1.000
_cell.length_c   1.000
_cell.angle_alpha   90.00
_cell.angle_beta   90.00
_cell.angle_gamma   90.00
#
_symmetry.space_group_name_H-M   'P 1'
#
loop_
_entity.id
_entity.type
_entity.pdbx_description
1 polymer ?
#
loop_
_entity_poly.entity_id
_entity_poly.type
_entity_poly.pdbx_seq_one_letter_code
_entity_poly.pdbx_strand_id
1 'polypeptide(L)'
;MTEYISTKSLSSAILFLSSSIASPTPRSPSFTDNYSKEIYKICSGETILFLRNNGGESLSTNSKFFHVEKEELIGRLMRSGYLSSKEVIDAMRAIPREIFVPGGSEAKAYHDTPLEIGAGQTISAPHMVAIMSEALRIRRDSRVLEVGTGTGYHAAVTAKIASEGHVYTVERIGKLAKKAMENFDKLGIKNVTVVVGDGSLGLE
;
A
#
# COMPACT_ATOMS: atom_id res chain seq x y z
N MET A 1 9.07 17.26 -6.91
CA MET A 1 10.07 16.75 -7.85
C MET A 1 10.77 15.61 -7.12
N THR A 2 10.45 14.36 -7.45
CA THR A 2 11.02 13.18 -6.79
C THR A 2 12.29 12.81 -7.55
N GLU A 3 13.45 12.94 -6.92
CA GLU A 3 14.72 12.52 -7.52
C GLU A 3 14.91 11.01 -7.31
N TYR A 4 15.26 10.31 -8.38
CA TYR A 4 15.51 8.87 -8.42
C TYR A 4 16.98 8.65 -8.75
N ILE A 5 17.72 8.00 -7.85
CA ILE A 5 19.13 7.66 -8.07
C ILE A 5 19.26 6.13 -8.13
N SER A 6 19.36 5.60 -9.34
CA SER A 6 19.77 4.20 -9.58
C SER A 6 21.30 4.12 -9.57
N THR A 7 21.88 3.57 -8.51
CA THR A 7 23.33 3.37 -8.43
C THR A 7 23.73 2.14 -9.23
N LYS A 8 24.53 2.33 -10.30
CA LYS A 8 24.96 1.30 -11.27
C LYS A 8 25.95 0.25 -10.73
N SER A 9 26.09 0.07 -9.41
CA SER A 9 27.02 -0.92 -8.85
C SER A 9 26.41 -1.61 -7.63
N LEU A 10 26.20 -2.92 -7.78
CA LEU A 10 26.00 -3.97 -6.77
C LEU A 10 24.85 -3.77 -5.76
N SER A 11 23.77 -4.53 -6.00
CA SER A 11 22.78 -5.02 -5.01
C SER A 11 21.94 -4.02 -4.22
N SER A 12 22.05 -2.72 -4.48
CA SER A 12 21.48 -1.65 -3.65
C SER A 12 20.56 -0.71 -4.45
N ALA A 13 19.33 -0.50 -3.96
CA ALA A 13 18.34 0.42 -4.51
C ALA A 13 17.94 1.45 -3.44
N ILE A 14 17.91 2.75 -3.79
CA ILE A 14 17.53 3.84 -2.87
C ILE A 14 16.23 4.48 -3.35
N LEU A 15 15.28 4.66 -2.42
CA LEU A 15 13.97 5.23 -2.69
C LEU A 15 13.73 6.51 -1.89
N PHE A 16 13.24 7.59 -2.51
CA PHE A 16 12.81 8.81 -1.82
C PHE A 16 11.32 9.08 -2.04
N LEU A 17 10.56 9.24 -0.95
CA LEU A 17 9.17 9.68 -0.97
C LEU A 17 9.01 10.94 -0.13
N SER A 18 8.67 12.08 -0.75
CA SER A 18 8.30 13.30 -0.04
C SER A 18 6.92 13.77 -0.51
N SER A 19 5.99 13.99 0.42
CA SER A 19 4.78 14.77 0.15
C SER A 19 4.30 15.49 1.42
N SER A 20 4.21 16.82 1.32
CA SER A 20 3.49 17.69 2.27
C SER A 20 2.46 18.50 1.48
N ILE A 21 1.23 18.54 1.99
CA ILE A 21 0.28 19.67 2.11
C ILE A 21 -1.11 19.09 2.42
N ALA A 22 -1.76 19.56 3.50
CA ALA A 22 -3.11 19.19 3.91
C ALA A 22 -3.99 20.44 4.18
N SER A 23 -5.31 20.30 4.05
CA SER A 23 -6.32 21.22 4.64
C SER A 23 -7.68 20.48 4.88
N PRO A 24 -8.57 20.97 5.79
CA PRO A 24 -9.34 20.15 6.75
C PRO A 24 -10.83 19.80 6.40
N THR A 25 -11.41 18.96 7.28
CA THR A 25 -12.72 18.24 7.33
C THR A 25 -13.96 19.15 7.61
N PRO A 26 -15.28 18.72 7.63
CA PRO A 26 -15.86 17.72 8.57
C PRO A 26 -17.23 16.99 8.26
N ARG A 27 -17.53 15.99 9.13
CA ARG A 27 -18.82 15.48 9.71
C ARG A 27 -19.78 14.50 8.98
N SER A 28 -20.27 13.55 9.80
CA SER A 28 -21.20 12.42 9.61
C SER A 28 -22.70 12.77 9.73
N PRO A 29 -23.61 11.92 9.19
CA PRO A 29 -24.82 11.55 9.94
C PRO A 29 -25.26 10.07 9.78
N SER A 30 -26.42 9.77 10.38
CA SER A 30 -26.86 8.59 11.14
C SER A 30 -27.62 7.47 10.40
N PHE A 31 -27.79 6.39 11.17
CA PHE A 31 -28.46 5.09 11.00
C PHE A 31 -29.99 5.16 10.83
N THR A 32 -30.54 4.58 9.75
CA THR A 32 -31.65 3.60 9.67
C THR A 32 -32.17 3.48 8.22
N ASP A 33 -31.94 2.33 7.57
CA ASP A 33 -32.72 1.76 6.44
C ASP A 33 -32.08 0.42 6.05
N ASN A 34 -32.57 -0.69 6.63
CA ASN A 34 -31.66 -1.80 6.97
C ASN A 34 -31.37 -2.88 5.92
N TYR A 35 -31.90 -2.82 4.69
CA TYR A 35 -31.45 -3.71 3.61
C TYR A 35 -31.69 -3.09 2.23
N SER A 36 -30.66 -3.02 1.39
CA SER A 36 -30.78 -2.71 -0.04
C SER A 36 -30.38 -3.93 -0.88
N LYS A 37 -31.09 -4.14 -1.99
CA LYS A 37 -30.84 -5.23 -2.95
C LYS A 37 -30.15 -4.66 -4.18
N GLU A 38 -28.95 -5.13 -4.48
CA GLU A 38 -28.23 -4.80 -5.70
C GLU A 38 -27.79 -6.06 -6.43
N ILE A 39 -27.86 -6.01 -7.76
CA ILE A 39 -27.53 -7.12 -8.66
C ILE A 39 -26.44 -6.63 -9.60
N TYR A 40 -25.28 -7.27 -9.56
CA TYR A 40 -24.18 -6.97 -10.46
C TYR A 40 -23.84 -8.18 -11.32
N LYS A 41 -23.57 -7.92 -12.59
CA LYS A 41 -23.18 -8.92 -13.57
C LYS A 41 -21.67 -8.80 -13.79
N ILE A 42 -20.94 -9.87 -13.47
CA ILE A 42 -19.49 -9.90 -13.62
C ILE A 42 -19.16 -10.38 -15.04
N CYS A 43 -18.08 -9.87 -15.63
CA CYS A 43 -17.63 -10.24 -16.97
C CYS A 43 -17.34 -11.75 -17.15
N SER A 44 -17.21 -12.53 -16.07
CA SER A 44 -17.06 -13.99 -16.09
C SER A 44 -18.37 -14.77 -16.31
N GLY A 45 -19.53 -14.10 -16.40
CA GLY A 45 -20.83 -14.74 -16.60
C GLY A 45 -21.55 -15.16 -15.30
N GLU A 46 -20.90 -14.98 -14.14
CA GLU A 46 -21.49 -15.25 -12.84
C GLU A 46 -22.37 -14.07 -12.39
N THR A 47 -23.56 -14.38 -11.86
CA THR A 47 -24.47 -13.41 -11.24
C THR A 47 -24.47 -13.65 -9.74
N ILE A 48 -24.11 -12.64 -8.95
CA ILE A 48 -24.09 -12.74 -7.49
C ILE A 48 -25.17 -11.82 -6.93
N LEU A 49 -26.09 -12.40 -6.13
CA LEU A 49 -27.10 -11.68 -5.38
C LEU A 49 -26.56 -11.35 -3.99
N PHE A 50 -26.43 -10.06 -3.66
CA PHE A 50 -26.05 -9.62 -2.32
C PHE A 50 -27.28 -9.12 -1.55
N LEU A 51 -27.42 -9.61 -0.31
CA LEU A 51 -28.31 -9.05 0.71
C LEU A 51 -27.42 -8.41 1.77
N ARG A 52 -27.38 -7.07 1.82
CA ARG A 52 -26.54 -6.33 2.78
C ARG A 52 -27.31 -6.14 4.09
N ASN A 53 -26.81 -6.73 5.18
CA ASN A 53 -27.33 -6.53 6.54
C ASN A 53 -26.61 -5.36 7.24
N ASN A 54 -27.33 -4.39 7.77
CA ASN A 54 -26.76 -3.20 8.40
C ASN A 54 -26.38 -3.36 9.89
N GLY A 55 -26.28 -4.58 10.41
CA GLY A 55 -25.77 -4.82 11.76
C GLY A 55 -25.10 -6.18 11.89
N GLY A 56 -23.78 -6.17 12.10
CA GLY A 56 -22.97 -7.35 12.41
C GLY A 56 -21.70 -7.44 11.59
N GLU A 57 -20.55 -7.27 12.24
CA GLU A 57 -19.22 -7.45 11.66
C GLU A 57 -19.09 -8.83 11.02
N SER A 58 -18.59 -8.83 9.78
CA SER A 58 -18.24 -10.04 9.05
C SER A 58 -16.85 -9.82 8.45
N LEU A 59 -15.84 -10.39 9.10
CA LEU A 59 -14.48 -10.52 8.55
C LEU A 59 -14.49 -11.16 7.15
N SER A 60 -15.49 -12.00 6.86
CA SER A 60 -15.70 -12.61 5.53
C SER A 60 -16.21 -11.64 4.46
N THR A 61 -16.91 -10.57 4.86
CA THR A 61 -17.45 -9.55 3.96
C THR A 61 -16.40 -8.50 3.63
N ASN A 62 -15.61 -8.04 4.61
CA ASN A 62 -14.54 -7.06 4.38
C ASN A 62 -13.41 -7.64 3.53
N SER A 63 -13.00 -8.89 3.78
CA SER A 63 -11.97 -9.56 2.97
C SER A 63 -12.40 -9.73 1.50
N LYS A 64 -13.67 -10.08 1.26
CA LYS A 64 -14.21 -10.19 -0.11
C LYS A 64 -14.38 -8.83 -0.79
N PHE A 65 -14.74 -7.79 -0.04
CA PHE A 65 -14.89 -6.43 -0.56
C PHE A 65 -13.57 -5.89 -1.11
N PHE A 66 -12.49 -5.98 -0.32
CA PHE A 66 -11.17 -5.51 -0.76
C PHE A 66 -10.59 -6.33 -1.92
N HIS A 67 -10.97 -7.60 -2.05
CA HIS A 67 -10.51 -8.42 -3.16
C HIS A 67 -10.95 -7.86 -4.52
N VAL A 68 -12.21 -7.43 -4.65
CA VAL A 68 -12.75 -6.90 -5.91
C VAL A 68 -12.07 -5.57 -6.26
N GLU A 69 -12.05 -4.61 -5.34
CA GLU A 69 -11.44 -3.30 -5.57
C GLU A 69 -9.94 -3.40 -5.90
N LYS A 70 -9.23 -4.32 -5.23
CA LYS A 70 -7.83 -4.62 -5.50
C LYS A 70 -7.63 -5.12 -6.92
N GLU A 71 -8.37 -6.14 -7.35
CA GLU A 71 -8.21 -6.69 -8.70
C GLU A 71 -8.59 -5.68 -9.78
N GLU A 72 -9.60 -4.84 -9.55
CA GLU A 72 -9.94 -3.74 -10.44
C GLU A 72 -8.83 -2.70 -10.54
N LEU A 73 -8.25 -2.30 -9.40
CA LEU A 73 -7.09 -1.40 -9.36
C LEU A 73 -5.91 -1.99 -10.13
N ILE A 74 -5.51 -3.23 -9.83
CA ILE A 74 -4.40 -3.91 -10.50
C ILE A 74 -4.64 -3.98 -12.01
N GLY A 75 -5.85 -4.37 -12.42
CA GLY A 75 -6.22 -4.40 -13.84
C GLY A 75 -6.16 -3.02 -14.51
N ARG A 76 -6.55 -1.95 -13.82
CA ARG A 76 -6.39 -0.57 -14.34
C ARG A 76 -4.92 -0.20 -14.49
N LEU A 77 -4.09 -0.43 -13.48
CA LEU A 77 -2.65 -0.13 -13.54
C LEU A 77 -1.95 -0.87 -14.69
N MET A 78 -2.34 -2.12 -14.94
CA MET A 78 -1.86 -2.91 -16.07
C MET A 78 -2.27 -2.33 -17.42
N ARG A 79 -3.56 -1.97 -17.59
CA ARG A 79 -4.05 -1.35 -18.84
C ARG A 79 -3.44 0.03 -19.09
N SER A 80 -3.11 0.78 -18.04
CA SER A 80 -2.43 2.08 -18.13
C SER A 80 -0.92 1.98 -18.41
N GLY A 81 -0.33 0.78 -18.37
CA GLY A 81 1.09 0.57 -18.58
C GLY A 81 1.98 0.93 -17.38
N TYR A 82 1.39 1.21 -16.21
CA TYR A 82 2.14 1.49 -14.97
C TYR A 82 2.65 0.23 -14.29
N LEU A 83 2.07 -0.94 -14.62
CA LEU A 83 2.33 -2.21 -13.97
C LEU A 83 2.37 -3.33 -15.01
N SER A 84 3.43 -4.12 -15.04
CA SER A 84 3.64 -5.15 -16.08
C SER A 84 4.46 -6.35 -15.62
N SER A 85 5.41 -6.17 -14.71
CA SER A 85 6.27 -7.23 -14.21
C SER A 85 5.48 -8.15 -13.30
N LYS A 86 5.62 -9.46 -13.52
CA LYS A 86 4.89 -10.48 -12.76
C LYS A 86 5.18 -10.36 -11.26
N GLU A 87 6.42 -10.10 -10.89
CA GLU A 87 6.88 -9.98 -9.51
C GLU A 87 6.22 -8.80 -8.80
N VAL A 88 6.08 -7.66 -9.48
CA VAL A 88 5.44 -6.46 -8.92
C VAL A 88 3.93 -6.65 -8.80
N ILE A 89 3.30 -7.24 -9.83
CA ILE A 89 1.87 -7.58 -9.82
C ILE A 89 1.55 -8.50 -8.64
N ASP A 90 2.31 -9.59 -8.48
CA ASP A 90 2.10 -10.57 -7.42
C ASP A 90 2.33 -9.94 -6.03
N ALA A 91 3.32 -9.06 -5.90
CA ALA A 91 3.58 -8.34 -4.66
C ALA A 91 2.44 -7.39 -4.27
N MET A 92 1.99 -6.54 -5.20
CA MET A 92 0.88 -5.61 -4.94
C MET A 92 -0.44 -6.34 -4.68
N ARG A 93 -0.66 -7.52 -5.27
CA ARG A 93 -1.80 -8.38 -4.95
C ARG A 93 -1.72 -8.95 -3.53
N ALA A 94 -0.55 -9.46 -3.17
CA ALA A 94 -0.32 -10.15 -1.90
C ALA A 94 -0.37 -9.20 -0.69
N ILE A 95 0.10 -7.96 -0.82
CA ILE A 95 0.14 -7.01 0.29
C ILE A 95 -1.21 -6.28 0.43
N PRO A 96 -1.95 -6.46 1.55
CA PRO A 96 -3.24 -5.82 1.77
C PRO A 96 -3.06 -4.34 2.14
N ARG A 97 -3.24 -3.44 1.16
CA ARG A 97 -3.03 -1.99 1.32
C ARG A 97 -3.92 -1.39 2.41
N GLU A 98 -5.09 -1.94 2.67
CA GLU A 98 -6.04 -1.53 3.71
C GLU A 98 -5.45 -1.60 5.13
N ILE A 99 -4.43 -2.43 5.38
CA ILE A 99 -3.75 -2.49 6.69
C ILE A 99 -2.88 -1.25 6.94
N PHE A 100 -2.45 -0.58 5.87
CA PHE A 100 -1.50 0.52 5.90
C PHE A 100 -2.17 1.89 5.90
N VAL A 101 -3.50 1.98 5.78
CA VAL A 101 -4.25 3.24 5.86
C VAL A 101 -4.77 3.46 7.29
N PRO A 102 -5.03 4.71 7.72
CA PRO A 102 -5.66 4.95 9.02
C PRO A 102 -7.10 4.44 9.07
N GLY A 103 -7.57 4.18 10.28
CA GLY A 103 -8.95 3.78 10.53
C GLY A 103 -9.95 4.75 9.91
N GLY A 104 -10.97 4.22 9.24
CA GLY A 104 -12.01 4.98 8.52
C GLY A 104 -11.64 5.34 7.07
N SER A 105 -10.44 5.00 6.61
CA SER A 105 -10.01 5.21 5.21
C SER A 105 -9.92 3.92 4.39
N GLU A 106 -10.25 2.77 4.97
CA GLU A 106 -10.11 1.45 4.36
C GLU A 106 -10.94 1.33 3.07
N ALA A 107 -12.14 1.88 3.05
CA ALA A 107 -13.01 1.93 1.87
C ALA A 107 -12.42 2.74 0.69
N LYS A 108 -11.32 3.47 0.90
CA LYS A 108 -10.58 4.18 -0.14
C LYS A 108 -9.21 3.59 -0.41
N ALA A 109 -8.83 2.50 0.27
CA ALA A 109 -7.47 1.95 0.22
C ALA A 109 -7.03 1.61 -1.21
N TYR A 110 -7.97 1.19 -2.06
CA TYR A 110 -7.73 0.79 -3.44
C TYR A 110 -8.11 1.87 -4.48
N HIS A 111 -8.44 3.08 -4.02
CA HIS A 111 -8.51 4.23 -4.90
C HIS A 111 -7.09 4.63 -5.32
N ASP A 112 -6.94 5.02 -6.60
CA ASP A 112 -5.64 5.40 -7.12
C ASP A 112 -5.28 6.86 -6.78
N THR A 113 -5.18 7.14 -5.48
CA THR A 113 -4.92 8.47 -4.91
C THR A 113 -4.07 8.33 -3.65
N PRO A 114 -3.25 9.35 -3.30
CA PRO A 114 -2.68 9.42 -1.97
C PRO A 114 -3.76 9.52 -0.90
N LEU A 115 -3.50 8.98 0.28
CA LEU A 115 -4.36 9.11 1.46
C LEU A 115 -3.56 9.64 2.64
N GLU A 116 -4.16 10.50 3.45
CA GLU A 116 -3.54 10.98 4.69
C GLU A 116 -3.25 9.81 5.64
N ILE A 117 -2.04 9.78 6.20
CA ILE A 117 -1.62 8.80 7.23
C ILE A 117 -1.33 9.47 8.58
N GLY A 118 -1.62 10.77 8.69
CA GLY A 118 -1.32 11.60 9.84
C GLY A 118 0.09 12.19 9.79
N ALA A 119 0.39 13.10 10.73
CA ALA A 119 1.66 13.85 10.74
C ALA A 119 1.90 14.71 9.49
N GLY A 120 0.85 15.08 8.77
CA GLY A 120 0.94 15.78 7.48
C GLY A 120 1.62 14.97 6.39
N GLN A 121 1.63 13.63 6.51
CA GLN A 121 2.16 12.71 5.52
C GLN A 121 1.03 11.95 4.84
N THR A 122 1.30 11.44 3.63
CA THR A 122 0.39 10.59 2.89
C THR A 122 1.02 9.24 2.58
N ILE A 123 0.20 8.19 2.46
CA ILE A 123 0.57 6.97 1.75
C ILE A 123 0.49 7.24 0.25
N SER A 124 1.56 6.93 -0.49
CA SER A 124 1.64 7.13 -1.94
C SER A 124 0.49 6.44 -2.68
N ALA A 125 0.02 7.06 -3.76
CA ALA A 125 -0.96 6.44 -4.65
C ALA A 125 -0.45 5.08 -5.18
N PRO A 126 -1.33 4.08 -5.38
CA PRO A 126 -0.96 2.80 -5.96
C PRO A 126 -0.17 2.87 -7.27
N HIS A 127 -0.53 3.75 -8.22
CA HIS A 127 0.25 3.87 -9.47
C HIS A 127 1.70 4.31 -9.21
N MET A 128 1.93 5.18 -8.23
CA MET A 128 3.29 5.59 -7.88
C MET A 128 4.10 4.43 -7.32
N VAL A 129 3.48 3.59 -6.47
CA VAL A 129 4.12 2.37 -5.95
C VAL A 129 4.47 1.41 -7.09
N ALA A 130 3.56 1.22 -8.05
CA ALA A 130 3.80 0.40 -9.23
C ALA A 130 4.97 0.93 -10.06
N ILE A 131 4.92 2.20 -10.47
CA ILE A 131 5.97 2.86 -11.28
C ILE A 131 7.34 2.73 -10.60
N MET A 132 7.40 2.99 -9.30
CA MET A 132 8.66 2.95 -8.55
C MET A 132 9.20 1.52 -8.43
N SER A 133 8.34 0.54 -8.18
CA SER A 133 8.73 -0.87 -8.10
C SER A 133 9.24 -1.41 -9.45
N GLU A 134 8.58 -1.04 -10.55
CA GLU A 134 8.97 -1.40 -11.91
C GLU A 134 10.33 -0.78 -12.29
N ALA A 135 10.53 0.49 -11.98
CA ALA A 135 11.75 1.22 -12.31
C ALA A 135 12.98 0.65 -11.59
N LEU A 136 12.82 0.19 -10.34
CA LEU A 136 13.90 -0.34 -9.51
C LEU A 136 14.39 -1.72 -9.95
N ARG A 137 13.56 -2.51 -10.66
CA ARG A 137 13.88 -3.88 -11.09
C ARG A 137 14.42 -4.75 -9.93
N ILE A 138 13.75 -4.66 -8.79
CA ILE A 138 14.11 -5.35 -7.55
C ILE A 138 14.16 -6.86 -7.82
N ARG A 139 15.25 -7.50 -7.39
CA ARG A 139 15.41 -8.96 -7.45
C ARG A 139 15.13 -9.59 -6.09
N ARG A 140 14.90 -10.90 -6.10
CA ARG A 140 14.60 -11.68 -4.88
C ARG A 140 15.63 -11.49 -3.77
N ASP A 141 16.91 -11.35 -4.10
CA ASP A 141 18.03 -11.22 -3.16
C ASP A 141 18.49 -9.76 -2.94
N SER A 142 17.74 -8.77 -3.42
CA SER A 142 18.15 -7.36 -3.34
C SER A 142 18.17 -6.84 -1.92
N ARG A 143 19.15 -5.99 -1.61
CA ARG A 143 19.14 -5.18 -0.39
C ARG A 143 18.66 -3.78 -0.76
N VAL A 144 17.56 -3.33 -0.18
CA VAL A 144 16.91 -2.08 -0.59
C VAL A 144 16.93 -1.11 0.58
N LEU A 145 17.24 0.16 0.31
CA LEU A 145 17.06 1.26 1.24
C LEU A 145 15.87 2.11 0.79
N GLU A 146 14.88 2.23 1.65
CA GLU A 146 13.75 3.14 1.48
C GLU A 146 13.90 4.34 2.42
N VAL A 147 13.75 5.56 1.89
CA VAL A 147 13.69 6.79 2.66
C VAL A 147 12.26 7.32 2.65
N GLY A 148 11.68 7.36 3.85
CA GLY A 148 10.28 7.70 4.09
C GLY A 148 9.39 6.47 4.21
N THR A 149 9.49 5.74 5.33
CA THR A 149 8.68 4.54 5.59
C THR A 149 7.18 4.84 5.59
N GLY A 150 6.76 5.98 6.14
CA GLY A 150 5.35 6.27 6.37
C GLY A 150 4.69 5.16 7.19
N THR A 151 3.58 4.60 6.70
CA THR A 151 2.93 3.44 7.33
C THR A 151 3.48 2.09 6.87
N GLY A 152 4.41 2.05 5.92
CA GLY A 152 5.15 0.85 5.50
C GLY A 152 4.64 0.11 4.27
N TYR A 153 3.65 0.63 3.53
CA TYR A 153 3.07 -0.12 2.40
C TYR A 153 4.07 -0.41 1.29
N HIS A 154 4.87 0.58 0.89
CA HIS A 154 5.83 0.37 -0.18
C HIS A 154 6.94 -0.59 0.25
N ALA A 155 7.52 -0.39 1.43
CA ALA A 155 8.48 -1.32 2.03
C ALA A 155 7.95 -2.76 2.10
N ALA A 156 6.65 -2.97 2.41
CA ALA A 156 6.04 -4.29 2.39
C ALA A 156 5.97 -4.89 0.96
N VAL A 157 5.60 -4.09 -0.04
CA VAL A 157 5.60 -4.51 -1.46
C VAL A 157 7.03 -4.86 -1.90
N THR A 158 8.00 -3.99 -1.61
CA THR A 158 9.43 -4.21 -1.89
C THR A 158 9.94 -5.48 -1.22
N ALA A 159 9.61 -5.70 0.06
CA ALA A 159 10.02 -6.88 0.82
C ALA A 159 9.43 -8.18 0.27
N LYS A 160 8.21 -8.11 -0.28
CA LYS A 160 7.59 -9.25 -0.96
C LYS A 160 8.32 -9.63 -2.26
N ILE A 161 8.85 -8.64 -2.99
CA ILE A 161 9.66 -8.87 -4.18
C ILE A 161 11.06 -9.39 -3.78
N ALA A 162 11.72 -8.71 -2.84
CA ALA A 162 13.03 -9.06 -2.27
C ALA A 162 12.94 -10.18 -1.20
N SER A 163 12.24 -11.27 -1.53
CA SER A 163 11.92 -12.38 -0.61
C SER A 163 13.11 -13.14 0.00
N GLU A 164 14.29 -13.08 -0.63
CA GLU A 164 15.56 -13.64 -0.16
C GLU A 164 16.56 -12.53 0.22
N GLY A 165 16.13 -11.27 0.11
CA GLY A 165 16.91 -10.07 0.39
C GLY A 165 16.43 -9.40 1.67
N HIS A 166 16.68 -8.09 1.76
CA HIS A 166 16.31 -7.31 2.96
C HIS A 166 15.99 -5.87 2.61
N VAL A 167 14.94 -5.33 3.20
CA VAL A 167 14.57 -3.91 3.06
C VAL A 167 14.91 -3.17 4.34
N TYR A 168 15.74 -2.15 4.23
CA TYR A 168 15.96 -1.17 5.27
C TYR A 168 15.11 0.05 4.93
N THR A 169 14.36 0.58 5.88
CA THR A 169 13.51 1.75 5.65
C THR A 169 13.69 2.77 6.77
N VAL A 170 13.89 4.04 6.40
CA VAL A 170 14.18 5.12 7.34
C VAL A 170 13.00 6.07 7.44
N GLU A 171 12.55 6.36 8.65
CA GLU A 171 11.46 7.30 8.92
C GLU A 171 11.83 8.25 10.06
N ARG A 172 11.70 9.55 9.79
CA ARG A 172 12.02 10.60 10.77
C ARG A 172 10.93 10.77 11.83
N ILE A 173 9.68 10.43 11.51
CA ILE A 173 8.53 10.58 12.38
C ILE A 173 8.30 9.28 13.18
N GLY A 174 8.76 9.25 14.43
CA GLY A 174 8.72 8.04 15.28
C GLY A 174 7.35 7.37 15.40
N LYS A 175 6.24 8.12 15.39
CA LYS A 175 4.89 7.54 15.41
C LYS A 175 4.52 6.79 14.13
N LEU A 176 5.02 7.22 12.97
CA LEU A 176 4.83 6.53 11.69
C LEU A 176 5.71 5.29 11.62
N ALA A 177 6.98 5.41 12.03
CA ALA A 177 7.89 4.26 12.15
C ALA A 177 7.30 3.16 13.05
N LYS A 178 6.75 3.53 14.22
CA LYS A 178 6.04 2.59 15.11
C LYS A 178 4.86 1.92 14.40
N LYS A 179 4.05 2.70 13.69
CA LYS A 179 2.90 2.17 12.95
C LYS A 179 3.31 1.19 11.85
N ALA A 180 4.40 1.48 11.15
CA ALA A 180 4.96 0.59 10.14
C ALA A 180 5.43 -0.74 10.75
N MET A 181 6.16 -0.70 11.86
CA MET A 181 6.56 -1.91 12.60
C MET A 181 5.35 -2.76 13.02
N GLU A 182 4.32 -2.13 13.59
CA GLU A 182 3.07 -2.83 13.94
C GLU A 182 2.39 -3.48 12.72
N ASN A 183 2.42 -2.84 11.56
CA ASN A 183 1.85 -3.37 10.32
C ASN A 183 2.66 -4.55 9.78
N PHE A 184 3.99 -4.48 9.82
CA PHE A 184 4.87 -5.59 9.45
C PHE A 184 4.67 -6.80 10.36
N ASP A 185 4.57 -6.57 11.68
CA ASP A 185 4.31 -7.62 12.66
C ASP A 185 2.98 -8.33 12.40
N LYS A 186 1.90 -7.56 12.16
CA LYS A 186 0.58 -8.12 11.81
C LYS A 186 0.61 -8.99 10.57
N LEU A 187 1.46 -8.66 9.60
CA LEU A 187 1.61 -9.38 8.34
C LEU A 187 2.69 -10.46 8.37
N GLY A 188 3.43 -10.60 9.47
CA GLY A 188 4.55 -11.52 9.58
C GLY A 188 5.70 -11.20 8.62
N ILE A 189 5.87 -9.94 8.23
CA ILE A 189 6.95 -9.49 7.35
C ILE A 189 8.22 -9.35 8.18
N LYS A 190 9.21 -10.21 7.92
CA LYS A 190 10.43 -10.32 8.75
C LYS A 190 11.70 -9.76 8.10
N ASN A 191 11.70 -9.56 6.79
CA ASN A 191 12.83 -9.06 6.02
C ASN A 191 12.78 -7.53 5.83
N VAL A 192 12.25 -6.82 6.83
CA VAL A 192 12.22 -5.35 6.87
C VAL A 192 12.83 -4.88 8.19
N THR A 193 13.73 -3.90 8.13
CA THR A 193 14.24 -3.18 9.30
C THR A 193 13.85 -1.72 9.19
N VAL A 194 13.10 -1.24 10.19
CA VAL A 194 12.72 0.18 10.31
C VAL A 194 13.76 0.89 11.17
N VAL A 195 14.30 1.99 10.66
CA VAL A 195 15.24 2.85 11.37
C VAL A 195 14.59 4.20 11.58
N VAL A 196 14.55 4.67 12.83
CA VAL A 196 14.10 6.03 13.13
C VAL A 196 15.28 6.97 12.96
N GLY A 197 15.21 7.89 12.00
CA GLY A 197 16.33 8.77 11.70
C GLY A 197 16.11 9.67 10.49
N ASP A 198 17.14 10.44 10.17
CA ASP A 198 17.18 11.27 8.97
C ASP A 198 17.70 10.45 7.78
N GLY A 199 16.78 10.02 6.91
CA GLY A 199 17.14 9.22 5.74
C GLY A 199 17.98 9.97 4.69
N SER A 200 18.15 11.29 4.78
CA SER A 200 19.08 12.03 3.92
C SER A 200 20.54 11.67 4.19
N LEU A 201 20.83 11.09 5.37
CA LEU A 201 22.16 10.62 5.76
C LEU A 201 22.48 9.21 5.25
N GLY A 202 21.51 8.52 4.64
CA GLY A 202 21.63 7.12 4.26
C GLY A 202 21.59 6.17 5.47
N LEU A 203 22.10 4.95 5.27
CA LEU A 203 22.24 3.93 6.30
C LEU A 203 23.59 3.24 6.13
N GLU A 204 24.42 3.25 7.17
CA GLU A 204 25.72 2.55 7.22
C GLU A 204 25.58 1.06 7.58
#